data_AF-F7GGZ8-F1
#
_entry.id   AF-F7GGZ8-F1
#
_cell.length_a   1.000
_cell.length_b   1.000
_cell.length_c   1.000
_cell.angle_alpha   90.00
_cell.angle_beta   90.00
_cell.angle_gamma   90.00
#
_symmetry.space_group_name_H-M   'P 1'
#
loop_
_entity.id
_entity.type
_entity.pdbx_description
1 polymer ?
#
loop_
_entity_poly.entity_id
_entity_poly.type
_entity_poly.pdbx_seq_one_letter_code
_entity_poly.pdbx_strand_id
1 'polypeptide(L)'
;MSINPMLYETQFLGFTPQTCMLRIYIAFQDYLFEVMVAVEKVILKKAASLPDGGMSAVQLRGSTEAFLRFMRERFDRLFVKMEQVLLQLVLSIPPNVLLPEDRCHEKYPQSKEELPLLQQEIGQLQAQYKAEVGAKQALLAELEVQKVIQAQLKKTLRWFDGLGDAHGLVGLGEMTAFLIQHSDCRAPWTRPPSASETWAASAARKFGSELSRGKGGQPK
;
A
#
# COMPACT_ATOMS: atom_id res chain seq x y z
N MET A 1 39.33 -2.75 23.04
CA MET A 1 39.07 -3.60 21.87
C MET A 1 37.62 -3.38 21.48
N SER A 2 37.33 -2.62 20.42
CA SER A 2 35.96 -2.46 19.93
C SER A 2 35.50 -3.82 19.41
N ILE A 3 34.49 -4.39 20.03
CA ILE A 3 33.91 -5.67 19.60
C ILE A 3 33.18 -5.38 18.28
N ASN A 4 33.68 -5.90 17.16
CA ASN A 4 32.96 -5.86 15.89
C ASN A 4 31.99 -7.06 15.87
N PRO A 5 30.67 -6.85 15.97
CA PRO A 5 29.70 -7.94 16.01
C PRO A 5 29.53 -8.69 14.68
N MET A 6 30.09 -8.21 13.56
CA MET A 6 29.99 -8.85 12.24
C MET A 6 28.53 -9.18 11.85
N LEU A 7 27.65 -8.18 11.97
CA LEU A 7 26.20 -8.36 11.75
C LEU A 7 25.87 -8.68 10.29
N TYR A 8 26.59 -8.10 9.35
CA TYR A 8 26.35 -8.31 7.92
C TYR A 8 26.74 -9.72 7.49
N GLU A 9 27.87 -10.20 7.99
CA GLU A 9 28.33 -11.58 7.84
C GLU A 9 27.32 -12.55 8.46
N THR A 10 26.76 -12.19 9.62
CA THR A 10 25.76 -13.01 10.31
C THR A 10 24.47 -13.13 9.51
N GLN A 11 24.04 -12.07 8.83
CA GLN A 11 22.87 -12.10 7.94
C GLN A 11 23.06 -13.13 6.81
N PHE A 12 24.27 -13.20 6.23
CA PHE A 12 24.58 -14.14 5.15
C PHE A 12 24.80 -15.57 5.65
N LEU A 13 25.56 -15.75 6.73
CA LEU A 13 25.98 -17.06 7.23
C LEU A 13 24.92 -17.74 8.10
N GLY A 14 24.00 -16.98 8.69
CA GLY A 14 23.02 -17.46 9.67
C GLY A 14 23.61 -17.78 11.05
N PHE A 15 24.90 -17.53 11.26
CA PHE A 15 25.60 -17.62 12.53
C PHE A 15 26.70 -16.57 12.60
N THR A 16 27.12 -16.21 13.81
CA THR A 16 28.24 -15.26 13.97
C THR A 16 29.57 -15.99 13.73
N PRO A 17 30.49 -15.43 12.90
CA PRO A 17 31.80 -16.03 12.65
C PRO A 17 32.56 -16.39 13.94
N GLN A 18 32.46 -15.57 14.97
CA GLN A 18 33.08 -15.79 16.28
C GLN A 18 32.54 -17.05 16.98
N THR A 19 31.24 -17.32 16.87
CA THR A 19 30.65 -18.55 17.43
C THR A 19 31.14 -19.78 16.67
N CYS A 20 31.29 -19.69 15.35
CA CYS A 20 31.87 -20.76 14.54
C CYS A 20 33.31 -21.05 14.98
N MET A 21 34.14 -20.01 15.11
CA MET A 21 35.53 -20.13 15.57
C MET A 21 35.63 -20.75 16.97
N LEU A 22 34.76 -20.35 17.91
CA LEU A 22 34.70 -20.95 19.24
C LEU A 22 34.38 -22.44 19.19
N ARG A 23 33.42 -22.86 18.35
CA ARG A 23 33.08 -24.29 18.19
C ARG A 23 34.25 -25.08 17.61
N ILE A 24 34.95 -24.52 16.62
CA ILE A 24 36.15 -25.12 16.04
C ILE A 24 37.23 -25.24 17.13
N TYR A 25 37.50 -24.18 17.90
CA TYR A 25 38.48 -24.18 18.98
C TYR A 25 38.23 -25.32 19.97
N ILE A 26 36.99 -25.46 20.45
CA ILE A 26 36.60 -26.50 21.40
C ILE A 26 36.82 -27.89 20.78
N ALA A 27 36.37 -28.12 19.54
CA ALA A 27 36.54 -29.40 18.87
C ALA A 27 38.02 -29.81 18.72
N PHE A 28 38.88 -28.87 18.30
CA PHE A 28 40.33 -29.13 18.22
C PHE A 28 40.93 -29.44 19.59
N GLN A 29 40.51 -28.71 20.63
CA GLN A 29 40.98 -28.94 21.98
C GLN A 29 40.56 -30.33 22.49
N ASP A 30 39.32 -30.74 22.25
CA ASP A 30 38.80 -32.06 22.64
C ASP A 30 39.58 -33.18 21.94
N TYR A 31 39.82 -33.06 20.62
CA TYR A 31 40.63 -34.04 19.89
C TYR A 31 42.08 -34.11 20.40
N LEU A 32 42.68 -32.97 20.75
CA LEU A 32 44.03 -32.96 21.33
C LEU A 32 44.06 -33.75 22.64
N PHE A 33 43.06 -33.57 23.51
CA PHE A 33 42.95 -34.35 24.74
C PHE A 33 42.72 -35.84 24.49
N GLU A 34 41.82 -36.19 23.57
CA GLU A 34 41.54 -37.59 23.23
C GLU A 34 42.80 -38.32 22.75
N VAL A 35 43.56 -37.70 21.83
CA VAL A 35 44.81 -38.26 21.32
C VAL A 35 45.85 -38.40 22.45
N MET A 36 45.97 -37.40 23.31
CA MET A 36 46.90 -37.45 24.44
C MET A 36 46.57 -38.58 25.44
N VAL A 37 45.29 -38.78 25.75
CA VAL A 37 44.83 -39.90 26.58
C VAL A 37 45.08 -41.25 25.88
N ALA A 38 44.90 -41.32 24.57
CA ALA A 38 45.21 -42.53 23.80
C ALA A 38 46.71 -42.87 23.84
N VAL A 39 47.58 -41.87 23.66
CA VAL A 39 49.03 -42.02 23.77
C VAL A 39 49.44 -42.49 25.17
N GLU A 40 48.92 -41.85 26.23
CA GLU A 40 49.17 -42.25 27.62
C GLU A 40 48.79 -43.73 27.85
N LYS A 41 47.59 -44.14 27.41
CA LYS A 41 47.13 -45.53 27.51
C LYS A 41 48.02 -46.52 26.75
N VAL A 42 48.48 -46.16 25.56
CA VAL A 42 49.37 -47.03 24.75
C VAL A 42 50.73 -47.18 25.43
N ILE A 43 51.31 -46.09 25.93
CA ILE A 43 52.59 -46.13 26.64
C ILE A 43 52.48 -46.98 27.91
N LEU A 44 51.40 -46.82 28.71
CA LEU A 44 51.17 -47.65 29.90
C LEU A 44 51.08 -49.15 29.56
N LYS A 45 50.30 -49.51 28.53
CA LYS A 45 50.15 -50.90 28.09
C LYS A 45 51.48 -51.51 27.65
N LYS A 46 52.32 -50.74 26.95
CA LYS A 46 53.64 -51.19 26.51
C LYS A 46 54.63 -51.27 27.67
N ALA A 47 54.64 -50.30 28.56
CA ALA A 47 55.50 -50.32 29.76
C ALA A 47 55.20 -51.52 30.68
N ALA A 48 53.92 -51.88 30.84
CA ALA A 48 53.52 -53.05 31.62
C ALA A 48 53.95 -54.40 31.01
N SER A 49 54.33 -54.43 29.72
CA SER A 49 54.80 -55.63 29.04
C SER A 49 56.32 -55.86 29.11
N LEU A 50 57.08 -54.94 29.72
CA LEU A 50 58.54 -55.07 29.88
C LEU A 50 58.90 -55.76 31.20
N PRO A 51 59.91 -56.67 31.21
CA PRO A 51 60.26 -57.48 32.38
C PRO A 51 61.05 -56.74 33.48
N ASP A 52 61.55 -55.52 33.21
CA ASP A 52 62.38 -54.75 34.13
C ASP A 52 61.74 -53.39 34.44
N GLY A 53 61.23 -53.23 35.66
CA GLY A 53 60.96 -51.92 36.28
C GLY A 53 59.93 -51.04 35.58
N GLY A 54 58.65 -51.29 35.87
CA GLY A 54 57.51 -50.54 35.35
C GLY A 54 57.60 -49.03 35.61
N MET A 55 57.51 -48.26 34.53
CA MET A 55 57.31 -46.82 34.58
C MET A 55 56.04 -46.54 35.40
N SER A 56 56.17 -45.77 36.49
CA SER A 56 55.02 -45.52 37.36
C SER A 56 53.96 -44.69 36.62
N ALA A 57 52.69 -45.07 36.75
CA ALA A 57 51.59 -44.34 36.10
C ALA A 57 51.56 -42.85 36.48
N VAL A 58 52.02 -42.52 37.70
CA VAL A 58 52.12 -41.15 38.21
C VAL A 58 53.20 -40.34 37.48
N GLN A 59 54.37 -40.92 37.22
CA GLN A 59 55.43 -40.25 36.46
C GLN A 59 55.02 -40.04 35.00
N LEU A 60 54.38 -41.05 34.39
CA LEU A 60 53.89 -40.91 33.02
C LEU A 60 52.80 -39.84 32.94
N ARG A 61 51.86 -39.81 33.89
CA ARG A 61 50.82 -38.78 34.00
C ARG A 61 51.43 -37.38 34.06
N GLY A 62 52.41 -37.16 34.93
CA GLY A 62 53.11 -35.88 35.05
C GLY A 62 53.82 -35.46 33.76
N SER A 63 54.47 -36.40 33.07
CA SER A 63 55.12 -36.12 31.78
C SER A 63 54.11 -35.82 30.65
N THR A 64 52.98 -36.54 30.63
CA THR A 64 51.90 -36.35 29.66
C THR A 64 51.22 -35.01 29.86
N GLU A 65 50.97 -34.60 31.11
CA GLU A 65 50.42 -33.29 31.45
C GLU A 65 51.38 -32.15 31.11
N ALA A 66 52.69 -32.32 31.33
CA ALA A 66 53.69 -31.35 30.93
C ALA A 66 53.72 -31.16 29.40
N PHE A 67 53.70 -32.26 28.64
CA PHE A 67 53.66 -32.20 27.18
C PHE A 67 52.34 -31.62 26.66
N LEU A 68 51.21 -31.99 27.26
CA LEU A 68 49.90 -31.44 26.91
C LEU A 68 49.83 -29.93 27.13
N ARG A 69 50.42 -29.42 28.23
CA ARG A 69 50.52 -27.98 28.49
C ARG A 69 51.31 -27.27 27.39
N PHE A 70 52.47 -27.83 27.02
CA PHE A 70 53.28 -27.32 25.92
C PHE A 70 52.51 -27.30 24.58
N MET A 71 51.80 -28.39 24.28
CA MET A 71 50.99 -28.49 23.06
C MET A 71 49.83 -27.49 23.04
N ARG A 72 49.15 -27.29 24.18
CA ARG A 72 48.09 -26.29 24.32
C ARG A 72 48.61 -24.88 24.05
N GLU A 73 49.69 -24.47 24.71
CA GLU A 73 50.25 -23.13 24.52
C GLU A 73 50.65 -22.88 23.05
N ARG A 74 51.19 -23.90 22.39
CA ARG A 74 51.51 -23.83 20.96
C ARG A 74 50.25 -23.78 20.10
N PHE A 75 49.24 -24.57 20.42
CA PHE A 75 47.95 -24.58 19.74
C PHE A 75 47.28 -23.22 19.83
N ASP A 76 47.15 -22.64 21.03
CA ASP A 76 46.49 -21.35 21.24
C ASP A 76 47.15 -20.25 20.38
N ARG A 77 48.48 -20.20 20.35
CA ARG A 77 49.23 -19.23 19.53
C ARG A 77 48.99 -19.39 18.02
N LEU A 78 48.87 -20.62 17.54
CA LEU A 78 48.60 -20.91 16.14
C LEU A 78 47.13 -20.69 15.79
N PHE A 79 46.24 -21.05 16.70
CA PHE A 79 44.81 -20.91 16.54
C PHE A 79 44.42 -19.44 16.39
N VAL A 80 44.96 -18.54 17.21
CA VAL A 80 44.71 -17.08 17.09
C VAL A 80 45.07 -16.56 15.69
N LYS A 81 46.18 -17.03 15.10
CA LYS A 81 46.59 -16.63 13.74
C LYS A 81 45.66 -17.21 12.68
N MET A 82 45.29 -18.48 12.82
CA MET A 82 44.36 -19.14 11.92
C MET A 82 42.97 -18.50 11.98
N GLU A 83 42.47 -18.21 13.18
CA GLU A 83 41.22 -17.50 13.43
C GLU A 83 41.22 -16.15 12.72
N GLN A 84 42.28 -15.35 12.87
CA GLN A 84 42.38 -14.08 12.19
C GLN A 84 42.30 -14.23 10.67
N VAL A 85 43.00 -15.21 10.09
CA VAL A 85 42.98 -15.45 8.64
C VAL A 85 41.59 -15.91 8.18
N LEU A 86 40.95 -16.82 8.91
CA LEU A 86 39.60 -17.30 8.57
C LEU A 86 38.57 -16.19 8.66
N LEU A 87 38.61 -15.38 9.71
CA LEU A 87 37.72 -14.24 9.88
C LEU A 87 37.95 -13.17 8.81
N GLN A 88 39.19 -12.98 8.33
CA GLN A 88 39.50 -11.94 7.36
C GLN A 88 39.27 -12.35 5.91
N LEU A 89 39.44 -13.62 5.56
CA LEU A 89 39.44 -14.08 4.16
C LEU A 89 38.27 -15.00 3.80
N VAL A 90 37.68 -15.69 4.78
CA VAL A 90 36.67 -16.72 4.53
C VAL A 90 35.31 -16.32 5.08
N LEU A 91 35.28 -15.84 6.32
CA LEU A 91 34.05 -15.52 7.05
C LEU A 91 33.73 -14.02 7.07
N SER A 92 34.45 -13.22 6.27
CA SER A 92 34.17 -11.79 6.06
C SER A 92 33.43 -11.59 4.75
N ILE A 93 32.52 -10.61 4.74
CA ILE A 93 31.96 -10.09 3.50
C ILE A 93 32.78 -8.83 3.14
N PRO A 94 33.38 -8.76 1.93
CA PRO A 94 34.08 -7.56 1.51
C PRO A 94 33.14 -6.34 1.52
N PRO A 95 33.60 -5.16 1.97
CA PRO A 95 32.74 -3.98 2.12
C PRO A 95 32.19 -3.45 0.78
N ASN A 96 32.78 -3.88 -0.33
CA ASN A 96 32.37 -3.54 -1.69
C ASN A 96 31.37 -4.55 -2.29
N VAL A 97 30.96 -5.56 -1.54
CA VAL A 97 30.01 -6.58 -1.99
C VAL A 97 28.68 -6.38 -1.28
N LEU A 98 27.63 -6.26 -2.06
CA LEU A 98 26.27 -6.13 -1.59
C LEU A 98 25.57 -7.48 -1.72
N LEU A 99 24.97 -7.94 -0.63
CA LEU A 99 24.29 -9.21 -0.57
C LEU A 99 23.04 -9.21 -1.48
N PRO A 100 22.67 -10.35 -2.09
CA PRO A 100 21.50 -10.45 -2.97
C PRO A 100 20.21 -9.91 -2.35
N GLU A 101 20.05 -10.09 -1.04
CA GLU A 101 18.91 -9.64 -0.24
C GLU A 101 18.78 -8.11 -0.23
N ASP A 102 19.91 -7.40 -0.29
CA ASP A 102 19.96 -5.94 -0.21
C ASP A 102 19.94 -5.26 -1.58
N ARG A 103 19.88 -6.02 -2.69
CA ARG A 103 19.92 -5.46 -4.06
C ARG A 103 18.79 -4.45 -4.34
N CYS A 104 17.69 -4.53 -3.61
CA CYS A 104 16.62 -3.54 -3.68
C CYS A 104 17.10 -2.15 -3.22
N HIS A 105 17.98 -2.07 -2.23
CA HIS A 105 18.55 -0.82 -1.72
C HIS A 105 19.49 -0.16 -2.73
N GLU A 106 20.19 -0.94 -3.57
CA GLU A 106 21.02 -0.41 -4.67
C GLU A 106 20.16 0.13 -5.81
N LYS A 107 19.11 -0.60 -6.21
CA LYS A 107 18.23 -0.23 -7.33
C LYS A 107 17.28 0.91 -6.98
N TYR A 108 16.81 0.95 -5.74
CA TYR A 108 15.89 1.95 -5.23
C TYR A 108 16.43 2.46 -3.90
N PRO A 109 17.46 3.32 -3.93
CA PRO A 109 17.89 4.05 -2.75
C PRO A 109 16.79 5.05 -2.43
N GLN A 110 15.71 4.58 -1.80
CA GLN A 110 14.58 5.41 -1.47
C GLN A 110 15.06 6.53 -0.55
N SER A 111 15.07 7.75 -1.08
CA SER A 111 15.33 8.92 -0.24
C SER A 111 14.23 8.99 0.81
N LYS A 112 14.59 9.43 2.03
CA LYS A 112 13.62 9.60 3.12
C LYS A 112 12.47 10.55 2.75
N GLU A 113 12.63 11.33 1.68
CA GLU A 113 11.68 12.32 1.17
C GLU A 113 10.76 11.75 0.07
N GLU A 114 11.22 10.80 -0.75
CA GLU A 114 10.38 10.18 -1.80
C GLU A 114 9.35 9.20 -1.24
N LEU A 115 9.70 8.46 -0.18
CA LEU A 115 8.78 7.54 0.49
C LEU A 115 7.48 8.19 1.00
N PRO A 116 7.51 9.31 1.76
CA PRO A 116 6.29 9.96 2.21
C PRO A 116 5.48 10.55 1.05
N LEU A 117 6.12 11.03 -0.02
CA LEU A 117 5.43 11.52 -1.21
C LEU A 117 4.67 10.39 -1.91
N LEU A 118 5.31 9.23 -2.11
CA LEU A 118 4.68 8.03 -2.66
C LEU A 118 3.50 7.55 -1.79
N GLN A 119 3.66 7.56 -0.47
CA GLN A 119 2.55 7.22 0.45
C GLN A 119 1.38 8.20 0.33
N GLN A 120 1.67 9.49 0.19
CA GLN A 120 0.66 10.52 -0.01
C GLN A 120 -0.07 10.32 -1.34
N GLU A 121 0.66 10.07 -2.43
CA GLU A 121 0.09 9.80 -3.75
C GLU A 121 -0.81 8.56 -3.76
N ILE A 122 -0.36 7.46 -3.13
CA ILE A 122 -1.18 6.25 -2.94
C ILE A 122 -2.48 6.59 -2.20
N GLY A 123 -2.40 7.40 -1.14
CA GLY A 123 -3.58 7.85 -0.39
C GLY A 123 -4.55 8.66 -1.25
N GLN A 124 -4.03 9.58 -2.07
CA GLN A 124 -4.84 10.39 -2.99
C GLN A 124 -5.51 9.53 -4.05
N LEU A 125 -4.77 8.61 -4.68
CA LEU A 125 -5.30 7.71 -5.70
C LEU A 125 -6.39 6.78 -5.14
N GLN A 126 -6.22 6.28 -3.91
CA GLN A 126 -7.25 5.49 -3.25
C GLN A 126 -8.53 6.28 -2.97
N ALA A 127 -8.40 7.56 -2.59
CA ALA A 127 -9.56 8.44 -2.38
C ALA A 127 -10.28 8.73 -3.70
N GLN A 128 -9.54 9.04 -4.76
CA GLN A 128 -10.08 9.26 -6.10
C GLN A 128 -10.79 8.00 -6.62
N TYR A 129 -10.17 6.83 -6.50
CA TYR A 129 -10.77 5.57 -6.89
C TYR A 129 -12.13 5.34 -6.21
N LYS A 130 -12.23 5.59 -4.91
CA LYS A 130 -13.50 5.46 -4.17
C LYS A 130 -14.56 6.44 -4.67
N ALA A 131 -14.16 7.69 -4.94
CA ALA A 131 -15.06 8.71 -5.47
C ALA A 131 -15.57 8.33 -6.87
N GLU A 132 -14.70 7.86 -7.75
CA GLU A 132 -15.04 7.40 -9.10
C GLU A 132 -15.99 6.20 -9.09
N VAL A 133 -15.76 5.23 -8.19
CA VAL A 133 -16.69 4.10 -8.00
C VAL A 133 -18.06 4.59 -7.52
N GLY A 134 -18.09 5.55 -6.60
CA GLY A 134 -19.34 6.18 -6.13
C GLY A 134 -20.08 6.92 -7.24
N ALA A 135 -19.37 7.74 -8.03
CA ALA A 135 -19.91 8.48 -9.15
C ALA A 135 -20.47 7.53 -10.22
N LYS A 136 -19.75 6.46 -10.56
CA LYS A 136 -20.22 5.40 -11.46
C LYS A 136 -21.54 4.80 -10.96
N GLN A 137 -21.64 4.50 -9.67
CA GLN A 137 -22.85 3.91 -9.11
C GLN A 137 -24.04 4.89 -9.14
N ALA A 138 -23.79 6.19 -8.90
CA ALA A 138 -24.82 7.22 -9.02
C ALA A 138 -25.33 7.35 -10.47
N LEU A 139 -24.43 7.39 -11.46
CA LEU A 139 -24.78 7.44 -12.88
C LEU A 139 -25.60 6.22 -13.32
N LEU A 140 -25.26 5.03 -12.82
CA LEU A 140 -26.06 3.82 -13.10
C LEU A 140 -27.47 3.93 -12.50
N ALA A 141 -27.61 4.48 -11.29
CA ALA A 141 -28.92 4.70 -10.68
C ALA A 141 -29.76 5.73 -11.45
N GLU A 142 -29.16 6.85 -11.88
CA GLU A 142 -29.82 7.86 -12.70
C GLU A 142 -30.28 7.31 -14.04
N LEU A 143 -29.47 6.46 -14.68
CA LEU A 143 -29.81 5.81 -15.94
C LEU A 143 -31.03 4.90 -15.81
N GLU A 144 -31.18 4.18 -14.70
CA GLU A 144 -32.38 3.38 -14.43
C GLU A 144 -33.63 4.26 -14.22
N VAL A 145 -33.50 5.38 -13.50
CA VAL A 145 -34.59 6.36 -13.35
C VAL A 145 -35.00 6.93 -14.70
N GLN A 146 -34.03 7.28 -15.56
CA GLN A 146 -34.29 7.82 -16.88
C GLN A 146 -35.05 6.83 -17.77
N LYS A 147 -34.72 5.52 -17.71
CA LYS A 147 -35.46 4.48 -18.44
C LYS A 147 -36.93 4.43 -18.01
N VAL A 148 -37.21 4.54 -16.71
CA VAL A 148 -38.59 4.54 -16.18
C VAL A 148 -39.37 5.76 -16.68
N ILE A 149 -38.80 6.96 -16.58
CA ILE A 149 -39.44 8.20 -17.05
C ILE A 149 -39.66 8.14 -18.56
N GLN A 150 -38.69 7.64 -19.33
CA GLN A 150 -38.82 7.49 -20.77
C GLN A 150 -39.96 6.52 -21.14
N ALA A 151 -40.14 5.42 -20.40
CA ALA A 151 -41.24 4.49 -20.59
C ALA A 151 -42.60 5.15 -20.27
N GLN A 152 -42.68 5.94 -19.20
CA GLN A 152 -43.89 6.70 -18.85
C GLN A 152 -44.24 7.72 -19.94
N LEU A 153 -43.25 8.49 -20.43
CA LEU A 153 -43.48 9.48 -21.47
C LEU A 153 -43.97 8.83 -22.78
N LYS A 154 -43.38 7.69 -23.16
CA LYS A 154 -43.85 6.89 -24.30
C LYS A 154 -45.28 6.40 -24.12
N LYS A 155 -45.67 6.00 -22.90
CA LYS A 155 -47.05 5.61 -22.59
C LYS A 155 -48.01 6.79 -22.77
N THR A 156 -47.64 7.97 -22.30
CA THR A 156 -48.44 9.20 -22.45
C THR A 156 -48.57 9.61 -23.92
N LEU A 157 -47.48 9.57 -24.69
CA LEU A 157 -47.53 9.84 -26.14
C LEU A 157 -48.47 8.88 -26.87
N ARG A 158 -48.38 7.56 -26.60
CA ARG A 158 -49.33 6.58 -27.15
C ARG A 158 -50.78 6.87 -26.78
N TRP A 159 -51.01 7.40 -25.58
CA TRP A 159 -52.34 7.81 -25.14
C TRP A 159 -52.87 9.00 -25.96
N PHE A 160 -52.02 9.99 -26.25
CA PHE A 160 -52.37 11.10 -27.13
C PHE A 160 -52.60 10.66 -28.57
N ASP A 161 -51.75 9.78 -29.11
CA ASP A 161 -51.93 9.20 -30.45
C ASP A 161 -53.28 8.48 -30.54
N GLY A 162 -53.60 7.62 -29.57
CA GLY A 162 -54.89 6.92 -29.51
C GLY A 162 -56.10 7.84 -29.34
N LEU A 163 -55.95 9.01 -28.70
CA LEU A 163 -57.00 10.03 -28.62
C LEU A 163 -57.22 10.72 -29.97
N GLY A 164 -56.12 11.01 -30.69
CA GLY A 164 -56.15 11.55 -32.05
C GLY A 164 -56.76 10.59 -33.06
N ASP A 165 -56.50 9.29 -32.90
CA ASP A 165 -57.09 8.21 -33.71
C ASP A 165 -58.58 7.99 -33.38
N ALA A 166 -58.99 8.09 -32.11
CA ALA A 166 -60.37 7.91 -31.69
C ALA A 166 -61.29 9.10 -32.01
N HIS A 167 -60.75 10.33 -32.05
CA HIS A 167 -61.54 11.54 -32.29
C HIS A 167 -61.29 12.18 -33.66
N GLY A 168 -60.30 11.71 -34.42
CA GLY A 168 -59.80 12.38 -35.61
C GLY A 168 -59.32 13.79 -35.26
N LEU A 169 -58.01 13.99 -35.12
CA LEU A 169 -57.43 15.32 -34.83
C LEU A 169 -57.96 16.44 -35.76
N VAL A 170 -58.34 16.07 -36.98
CA VAL A 170 -59.00 16.90 -37.99
C VAL A 170 -60.41 17.34 -37.54
N GLY A 171 -61.19 16.46 -36.93
CA GLY A 171 -62.58 16.73 -36.53
C GLY A 171 -62.74 17.70 -35.36
N LEU A 172 -61.87 17.67 -34.34
CA LEU A 172 -62.03 18.56 -33.17
C LEU A 172 -61.61 20.00 -33.46
N GLY A 173 -60.51 20.18 -34.20
CA GLY A 173 -60.04 21.50 -34.65
C GLY A 173 -60.99 22.14 -35.66
N GLU A 174 -61.51 21.36 -36.60
CA GLU A 174 -62.50 21.84 -37.56
C GLU A 174 -63.87 22.11 -36.92
N MET A 175 -64.31 21.27 -35.97
CA MET A 175 -65.58 21.47 -35.25
C MET A 175 -65.53 22.70 -34.32
N THR A 176 -64.38 22.97 -33.68
CA THR A 176 -64.21 24.19 -32.89
C THR A 176 -64.11 25.43 -33.77
N ALA A 177 -63.43 25.36 -34.92
CA ALA A 177 -63.43 26.43 -35.92
C ALA A 177 -64.84 26.71 -36.48
N PHE A 178 -65.64 25.66 -36.74
CA PHE A 178 -67.02 25.75 -37.21
C PHE A 178 -67.94 26.43 -36.17
N LEU A 179 -67.81 26.06 -34.89
CA LEU A 179 -68.58 26.68 -33.78
C LEU A 179 -68.23 28.16 -33.60
N ILE A 180 -66.97 28.55 -33.79
CA ILE A 180 -66.54 29.95 -33.73
C ILE A 180 -67.14 30.74 -34.91
N GLN A 181 -67.09 30.19 -36.12
CA GLN A 181 -67.67 30.82 -37.32
C GLN A 181 -69.18 31.04 -37.24
N HIS A 182 -69.91 30.13 -36.59
CA HIS A 182 -71.37 30.24 -36.43
C HIS A 182 -71.83 31.02 -35.19
N SER A 183 -70.91 31.43 -34.32
CA SER A 183 -71.23 32.27 -33.14
C SER A 183 -71.31 33.77 -33.43
N ASP A 184 -70.86 34.21 -34.62
CA ASP A 184 -70.84 35.62 -35.06
C ASP A 184 -72.07 36.02 -35.91
N CYS A 185 -73.27 35.50 -35.58
CA CYS A 185 -74.52 36.02 -36.11
C CYS A 185 -74.90 37.36 -35.44
N ARG A 186 -74.22 38.45 -35.81
CA ARG A 186 -74.57 39.82 -35.43
C ARG A 186 -75.67 40.36 -36.35
N ALA A 187 -76.89 40.49 -35.84
CA ALA A 187 -77.98 41.24 -36.47
C ALA A 187 -77.64 42.76 -36.57
N PRO A 188 -77.96 43.47 -37.66
CA PRO A 188 -77.59 44.88 -37.81
C PRO A 188 -78.81 45.81 -37.76
N TRP A 189 -78.97 46.65 -36.73
CA TRP A 189 -79.66 47.94 -36.89
C TRP A 189 -79.11 49.00 -35.90
N THR A 190 -78.51 50.04 -36.52
CA THR A 190 -78.49 51.49 -36.17
C THR A 190 -77.99 52.03 -34.82
N ARG A 191 -76.94 52.87 -34.92
CA ARG A 191 -76.41 53.93 -34.01
C ARG A 191 -77.38 55.16 -33.96
N PRO A 192 -77.19 56.26 -33.18
CA PRO A 192 -76.06 56.72 -32.31
C PRO A 192 -76.55 57.41 -30.98
N PRO A 193 -75.98 58.53 -30.46
CA PRO A 193 -74.81 58.68 -29.57
C PRO A 193 -75.14 59.32 -28.19
N SER A 194 -74.27 59.16 -27.18
CA SER A 194 -74.13 60.17 -26.11
C SER A 194 -72.80 60.03 -25.38
N ALA A 195 -72.08 61.16 -25.32
CA ALA A 195 -70.97 61.36 -24.41
C ALA A 195 -71.48 61.47 -22.97
N SER A 196 -70.92 60.66 -22.08
CA SER A 196 -70.55 61.10 -20.73
C SER A 196 -69.50 60.14 -20.20
N GLU A 197 -68.26 60.62 -20.25
CA GLU A 197 -67.23 60.32 -19.26
C GLU A 197 -67.89 60.31 -17.87
N THR A 198 -67.55 59.39 -16.98
CA THR A 198 -66.48 59.62 -16.01
C THR A 198 -66.51 58.44 -15.01
N TRP A 199 -65.41 58.27 -14.26
CA TRP A 199 -65.23 57.34 -13.12
C TRP A 199 -64.78 55.91 -13.45
N ALA A 200 -63.52 55.76 -13.84
CA ALA A 200 -62.63 54.73 -13.27
C ALA A 200 -61.14 54.92 -13.69
N ALA A 201 -60.71 56.16 -13.93
CA ALA A 201 -59.30 56.51 -14.12
C ALA A 201 -58.85 57.44 -12.98
N SER A 202 -58.94 56.95 -11.75
CA SER A 202 -58.35 57.60 -10.58
C SER A 202 -57.82 56.54 -9.61
N ALA A 203 -56.78 55.82 -10.04
CA ALA A 203 -55.86 55.08 -9.18
C ALA A 203 -54.57 54.74 -9.93
N ALA A 204 -54.03 55.69 -10.70
CA ALA A 204 -52.61 55.69 -10.99
C ALA A 204 -51.89 56.29 -9.77
N ARG A 205 -50.69 55.77 -9.47
CA ARG A 205 -49.68 56.38 -8.59
C ARG A 205 -49.94 56.29 -7.08
N LYS A 206 -49.56 55.15 -6.51
CA LYS A 206 -48.86 55.12 -5.23
C LYS A 206 -47.91 53.92 -5.22
N PHE A 207 -46.64 54.20 -4.94
CA PHE A 207 -45.54 53.26 -4.73
C PHE A 207 -44.81 52.67 -5.96
N GLY A 208 -44.31 53.58 -6.79
CA GLY A 208 -42.97 53.42 -7.36
C GLY A 208 -42.00 54.36 -6.63
N SER A 209 -41.55 53.97 -5.44
CA SER A 209 -40.34 54.52 -4.78
C SER A 209 -40.22 53.90 -3.39
N GLU A 210 -39.42 52.84 -3.25
CA GLU A 210 -38.57 52.63 -2.07
C GLU A 210 -37.56 51.51 -2.35
N LEU A 211 -36.28 51.91 -2.34
CA LEU A 211 -35.08 51.17 -1.93
C LEU A 211 -34.81 49.81 -2.59
N SER A 212 -33.82 49.68 -3.48
CA SER A 212 -32.40 50.01 -3.28
C SER A 212 -31.86 49.59 -1.90
N ARG A 213 -31.48 48.32 -1.75
CA ARG A 213 -30.35 47.89 -0.90
C ARG A 213 -30.05 46.39 -1.05
N GLY A 214 -28.82 46.06 -1.46
CA GLY A 214 -28.19 44.81 -0.99
C GLY A 214 -27.28 44.06 -1.96
N LYS A 215 -26.01 44.48 -2.02
CA LYS A 215 -24.76 43.65 -2.09
C LYS A 215 -24.62 42.66 -3.27
N GLY A 216 -23.56 42.68 -4.09
CA GLY A 216 -22.16 42.97 -3.80
C GLY A 216 -21.42 41.68 -3.42
N GLY A 217 -20.68 41.08 -4.37
CA GLY A 217 -19.78 39.95 -4.14
C GLY A 217 -19.12 39.41 -5.42
N GLN A 218 -17.87 39.81 -5.67
CA GLN A 218 -16.96 39.23 -6.68
C GLN A 218 -16.52 37.80 -6.31
N PRO A 219 -16.12 36.96 -7.28
CA PRO A 219 -15.17 35.89 -7.04
C PRO A 219 -13.74 36.33 -7.42
N LYS A 220 -12.79 35.97 -6.56
CA LYS A 220 -11.43 35.57 -6.95
C LYS A 220 -11.32 34.08 -6.69
#